data_AF-A0A6C1SNK3-F1
#
_entry.id   AF-A0A6C1SNK3-F1
#
_cell.length_a   1.000
_cell.length_b   1.000
_cell.length_c   1.000
_cell.angle_alpha   90.00
_cell.angle_beta   90.00
_cell.angle_gamma   90.00
#
_symmetry.space_group_name_H-M   'P 1'
#
loop_
_entity.id
_entity.type
_entity.pdbx_description
1 polymer ?
#
loop_
_entity_poly.entity_id
_entity_poly.type
_entity_poly.pdbx_seq_one_letter_code
_entity_poly.pdbx_strand_id
1 'polypeptide(L)'
;MGNWTLDNIPWDDLDPARIDPDIVPVIKAASLVERNAADYVSYLHNVFADDDAFRAEAIRWGQEEEQHGDALGQWAERADPGFDYAAS
;
A
#
# COMPACT_ATOMS: atom_id res chain seq x y z
N MET A 1 1.05 1.76 -16.95
CA MET A 1 0.94 0.90 -15.77
C MET A 1 -0.52 0.51 -15.54
N GLY A 2 -0.78 -0.52 -14.73
CA GLY A 2 -2.08 -1.19 -14.65
C GLY A 2 -3.20 -0.25 -14.21
N ASN A 3 -4.26 -0.16 -15.01
CA ASN A 3 -5.40 0.75 -14.82
C ASN A 3 -6.35 0.34 -13.67
N TRP A 4 -5.86 -0.31 -12.62
CA TRP A 4 -6.73 -0.77 -11.55
C TRP A 4 -6.86 0.30 -10.46
N THR A 5 -7.99 0.31 -9.78
CA THR A 5 -8.29 1.11 -8.59
C THR A 5 -8.79 0.19 -7.49
N LEU A 6 -8.88 0.70 -6.26
CA LEU A 6 -9.46 -0.04 -5.13
C LEU A 6 -10.90 -0.54 -5.43
N ASP A 7 -11.63 0.15 -6.31
CA ASP A 7 -12.99 -0.24 -6.73
C ASP A 7 -13.01 -1.49 -7.63
N ASN A 8 -11.86 -1.91 -8.16
CA ASN A 8 -11.76 -3.12 -8.98
C ASN A 8 -11.57 -4.39 -8.15
N ILE A 9 -11.36 -4.27 -6.83
CA ILE A 9 -11.22 -5.41 -5.94
C ILE A 9 -12.62 -5.86 -5.47
N PRO A 10 -12.98 -7.15 -5.60
CA PRO A 10 -14.28 -7.65 -5.16
C PRO A 10 -14.29 -7.84 -3.64
N TRP A 11 -14.32 -6.73 -2.90
CA TRP A 11 -14.21 -6.71 -1.45
C TRP A 11 -15.23 -7.58 -0.72
N ASP A 12 -16.44 -7.70 -1.29
CA ASP A 12 -17.53 -8.49 -0.72
C ASP A 12 -17.30 -10.01 -0.78
N ASP A 13 -16.37 -10.47 -1.63
CA ASP A 13 -16.00 -11.88 -1.74
C ASP A 13 -15.00 -12.32 -0.66
N LEU A 14 -14.48 -11.37 0.15
CA LEU A 14 -13.55 -11.66 1.22
C LEU A 14 -14.29 -12.32 2.40
N ASP A 15 -14.03 -13.61 2.62
CA ASP A 15 -14.52 -14.36 3.77
C ASP A 15 -13.44 -14.44 4.87
N PRO A 16 -13.59 -13.73 6.00
CA PRO A 16 -12.62 -13.75 7.10
C PRO A 16 -12.38 -15.15 7.67
N ALA A 17 -13.35 -16.07 7.57
CA ALA A 17 -13.19 -17.43 8.07
C ALA A 17 -12.21 -18.27 7.24
N ARG A 18 -11.84 -17.81 6.04
CA ARG A 18 -10.87 -18.45 5.14
C ARG A 18 -9.47 -17.83 5.21
N ILE A 19 -9.28 -16.81 6.05
CA ILE A 19 -8.00 -16.13 6.23
C ILE A 19 -7.17 -16.90 7.25
N ASP A 20 -5.91 -17.16 6.90
CA ASP A 20 -4.93 -17.65 7.87
C ASP A 20 -4.60 -16.52 8.85
N PRO A 21 -4.90 -16.66 10.16
CA PRO A 21 -4.64 -15.60 11.12
C PRO A 21 -3.17 -15.18 11.20
N ASP A 22 -2.23 -16.07 10.85
CA ASP A 22 -0.79 -15.76 10.91
C ASP A 22 -0.34 -14.78 9.81
N ILE A 23 -1.10 -14.64 8.71
CA ILE A 23 -0.78 -13.69 7.65
C ILE A 23 -1.23 -12.26 7.99
N VAL A 24 -2.24 -12.09 8.85
CA VAL A 24 -2.85 -10.79 9.13
C VAL A 24 -1.84 -9.77 9.67
N PRO A 25 -0.96 -10.09 10.64
CA PRO A 25 0.06 -9.14 11.10
C PRO A 25 1.06 -8.76 9.99
N VAL A 26 1.37 -9.69 9.08
CA VAL A 26 2.28 -9.44 7.96
C VAL A 26 1.67 -8.46 6.98
N ILE A 27 0.38 -8.64 6.63
CA ILE A 27 -0.33 -7.73 5.73
C ILE A 27 -0.49 -6.34 6.33
N LYS A 28 -0.78 -6.23 7.63
CA LYS A 28 -0.81 -4.93 8.33
C LYS A 28 0.54 -4.22 8.27
N ALA A 29 1.63 -4.95 8.51
CA ALA A 29 2.96 -4.37 8.42
C ALA A 29 3.27 -3.90 6.99
N ALA A 30 2.93 -4.73 5.99
CA ALA A 30 3.11 -4.38 4.59
C ALA A 30 2.29 -3.14 4.19
N SER A 31 1.02 -3.03 4.62
CA SER A 31 0.19 -1.87 4.28
C SER A 31 0.78 -0.56 4.78
N LEU A 32 1.36 -0.56 5.98
CA LEU A 32 2.02 0.62 6.55
C LEU A 32 3.34 0.93 5.85
N VAL A 33 4.11 -0.09 5.46
CA VAL A 33 5.36 0.11 4.71
C VAL A 33 5.08 0.73 3.34
N GLU A 34 4.13 0.18 2.59
CA GLU A 34 3.79 0.65 1.24
C GLU A 34 3.15 2.04 1.26
N ARG A 35 2.23 2.33 2.21
CA ARG A 35 1.62 3.67 2.33
C ARG A 35 2.64 4.78 2.60
N ASN A 36 3.76 4.46 3.25
CA ASN A 36 4.80 5.43 3.54
C ASN A 36 5.79 5.62 2.37
N ALA A 37 5.37 5.31 1.14
CA ALA A 37 6.19 5.47 -0.07
C ALA A 37 6.77 6.87 -0.26
N ALA A 38 6.08 7.91 0.21
CA ALA A 38 6.54 9.29 0.15
C ALA A 38 7.94 9.50 0.78
N ASP A 39 8.26 8.77 1.86
CA ASP A 39 9.59 8.82 2.48
C ASP A 39 10.66 8.20 1.57
N TYR A 40 10.34 7.08 0.92
CA TYR A 40 11.24 6.45 -0.06
C TYR A 40 11.44 7.34 -1.29
N VAL A 41 10.38 7.98 -1.79
CA VAL A 41 10.49 8.95 -2.90
C VAL A 41 11.38 10.11 -2.51
N SER A 42 11.21 10.66 -1.30
CA SER A 42 12.05 11.74 -0.78
C SER A 42 13.52 11.32 -0.69
N TYR A 43 13.79 10.10 -0.19
CA TYR A 43 15.14 9.55 -0.17
C TYR A 43 15.73 9.40 -1.58
N LEU A 44 14.97 8.82 -2.51
CA LEU A 44 15.39 8.62 -3.90
C LEU A 44 15.68 9.95 -4.61
N HIS A 45 14.88 11.00 -4.34
CA HIS A 45 15.15 12.34 -4.85
C HIS A 45 16.50 12.89 -4.40
N ASN A 46 16.95 12.56 -3.19
CA ASN A 46 18.25 12.99 -2.69
C ASN A 46 19.40 12.18 -3.31
N VAL A 47 19.21 10.89 -3.53
CA VAL A 47 20.22 10.01 -4.16
C VAL A 47 20.40 10.36 -5.64
N PHE A 48 19.30 10.65 -6.34
CA PHE A 48 19.27 10.94 -7.78
C PHE A 48 19.00 12.43 -8.04
N ALA A 49 19.68 13.31 -7.30
CA ALA A 49 19.41 14.75 -7.31
C ALA A 49 19.53 15.41 -8.69
N ASP A 50 20.43 14.91 -9.55
CA ASP A 50 20.73 15.44 -10.89
C ASP A 50 20.01 14.70 -12.03
N ASP A 51 19.08 13.79 -11.72
CA ASP A 51 18.31 13.02 -12.71
C ASP A 51 16.81 13.31 -12.61
N ASP A 52 16.38 14.38 -13.27
CA ASP A 52 14.97 14.81 -13.28
C ASP A 52 14.03 13.76 -13.87
N ALA A 53 14.50 12.96 -14.84
CA ALA A 53 13.70 11.90 -15.45
C ALA A 53 13.43 10.78 -14.43
N PHE A 54 14.47 10.36 -13.71
CA PHE A 54 14.31 9.38 -12.64
C PHE A 54 13.41 9.88 -11.51
N ARG A 55 13.58 11.14 -11.09
CA ARG A 55 12.73 11.74 -10.04
C ARG A 55 11.25 11.76 -10.45
N ALA A 56 10.95 12.05 -11.71
CA ALA A 56 9.59 11.98 -12.23
C ALA A 56 9.02 10.55 -12.18
N GLU A 57 9.83 9.52 -12.48
CA GLU A 57 9.42 8.12 -12.31
C GLU A 57 9.23 7.73 -10.85
N ALA A 58 10.12 8.17 -9.95
CA ALA A 58 10.02 7.89 -8.53
C ALA A 58 8.71 8.43 -7.94
N ILE A 59 8.27 9.62 -8.37
CA ILE A 59 6.96 10.17 -7.96
C ILE A 59 5.82 9.27 -8.43
N ARG A 60 5.83 8.83 -9.70
CA ARG A 60 4.78 7.94 -10.23
C ARG A 60 4.75 6.61 -9.49
N TRP A 61 5.92 6.01 -9.29
CA TRP A 61 6.08 4.78 -8.53
C TRP A 61 5.55 4.94 -7.10
N GLY A 62 5.87 6.03 -6.41
CA GLY A 62 5.40 6.27 -5.04
C GLY A 62 3.88 6.33 -4.93
N GLN A 63 3.20 6.92 -5.91
CA GLN A 63 1.73 6.94 -5.97
C GLN A 63 1.14 5.52 -6.16
N GLU A 64 1.81 4.68 -6.94
CA GLU A 64 1.42 3.28 -7.12
C GLU A 64 1.62 2.47 -5.83
N GLU A 65 2.71 2.69 -5.09
CA GLU A 65 2.93 2.02 -3.80
C GLU A 65 1.96 2.51 -2.71
N GLU A 66 1.60 3.79 -2.68
CA GLU A 66 0.53 4.28 -1.79
C GLU A 66 -0.79 3.55 -2.06
N GLN A 67 -1.14 3.35 -3.35
CA GLN A 67 -2.30 2.56 -3.75
C GLN A 67 -2.19 1.09 -3.29
N HIS A 68 -1.01 0.49 -3.33
CA HIS A 68 -0.78 -0.86 -2.81
C HIS A 68 -1.00 -0.91 -1.29
N GLY A 69 -0.45 0.06 -0.57
CA GLY A 69 -0.67 0.24 0.86
C GLY A 69 -2.15 0.30 1.20
N ASP A 70 -2.92 1.12 0.48
CA ASP A 70 -4.35 1.29 0.70
C ASP A 70 -5.15 0.02 0.43
N ALA A 71 -4.79 -0.74 -0.61
CA ALA A 71 -5.41 -2.04 -0.86
C ALA A 71 -5.15 -3.03 0.28
N LEU A 72 -3.91 -3.12 0.76
CA LEU A 72 -3.54 -3.99 1.87
C LEU A 72 -4.18 -3.54 3.19
N GLY A 73 -4.28 -2.23 3.41
CA GLY A 73 -4.91 -1.63 4.59
C GLY A 73 -6.40 -1.94 4.65
N GLN A 74 -7.12 -1.70 3.56
CA GLN A 74 -8.54 -2.04 3.43
C GLN A 74 -8.82 -3.55 3.54
N TRP A 75 -7.91 -4.37 3.03
CA TRP A 75 -7.95 -5.81 3.24
C TRP A 75 -7.80 -6.15 4.73
N ALA A 76 -6.83 -5.54 5.42
CA ALA A 76 -6.53 -5.81 6.82
C ALA A 76 -7.66 -5.39 7.76
N GLU A 77 -8.34 -4.28 7.51
CA GLU A 77 -9.52 -3.84 8.29
C GLU A 77 -10.70 -4.82 8.16
N ARG A 78 -10.83 -5.48 7.01
CA ARG A 78 -11.85 -6.51 6.79
C ARG A 78 -11.45 -7.85 7.43
N ALA A 79 -10.17 -8.18 7.43
CA ALA A 79 -9.62 -9.37 8.07
C ALA A 79 -9.63 -9.27 9.61
N ASP A 80 -9.40 -8.08 10.14
CA ASP A 80 -9.45 -7.76 11.57
C ASP A 80 -10.19 -6.42 11.81
N PRO A 81 -11.48 -6.46 12.18
CA PRO A 81 -12.27 -5.26 12.46
C PRO A 81 -11.77 -4.38 13.62
N GLY A 82 -10.80 -4.86 14.41
CA GLY A 82 -10.14 -4.07 15.45
C GLY A 82 -8.94 -3.25 14.96
N PHE A 83 -8.51 -3.45 13.72
CA PHE A 83 -7.46 -2.66 13.09
C PHE A 83 -8.05 -1.40 12.45
N ASP A 84 -7.48 -0.26 12.77
CA ASP A 84 -7.79 1.02 12.11
C ASP A 84 -6.57 1.41 11.27
N TYR A 85 -6.69 1.23 9.96
CA TYR A 85 -5.58 1.52 9.06
C TYR A 85 -5.31 3.02 8.98
N ALA A 86 -6.33 3.87 9.04
CA ALA A 86 -6.16 5.33 8.94
C ALA A 86 -5.48 5.93 10.18
N ALA A 87 -5.69 5.33 11.36
CA ALA A 87 -5.08 5.77 12.61
C ALA A 87 -3.71 5.15 12.91
N SER A 88 -3.24 4.21 12.07
CA SER A 88 -1.98 3.47 12.24
C SER A 88 -0.76 4.16 11.62
#